data_AF-A0A2E2WBH6-F1
#
_entry.id   AF-A0A2E2WBH6-F1
#
_cell.length_a   1.000
_cell.length_b   1.000
_cell.length_c   1.000
_cell.angle_alpha   90.00
_cell.angle_beta   90.00
_cell.angle_gamma   90.00
#
_symmetry.space_group_name_H-M   'P 1'
#
loop_
_entity.id
_entity.type
_entity.pdbx_description
1 polymer ?
#
loop_
_entity_poly.entity_id
_entity_poly.type
_entity_poly.pdbx_seq_one_letter_code
_entity_poly.pdbx_strand_id
1 'polypeptide(L)'
;MGVTQITPIICDHSERKVIKPERYEKILQSAMKQSLKTYLPILNEAITFSEFMAKEKNYNGVACIAHCEETNKQTLKEIIKPKTNVLICIGPEGDFSTSEIETALQNGLNPVHLGNSRLRTETAAIVACHSVAFLNEM
;
A
#
# COMPACT_ATOMS: atom_id res chain seq x y z
N MET A 1 -4.20 14.24 -4.66
CA MET A 1 -3.60 13.00 -4.08
C MET A 1 -2.18 12.79 -4.59
N GLY A 2 -1.28 12.19 -3.79
CA GLY A 2 0.10 11.91 -4.16
C GLY A 2 0.65 10.69 -3.46
N VAL A 3 1.62 10.03 -4.09
CA VAL A 3 2.35 8.88 -3.56
C VAL A 3 3.83 9.06 -3.88
N THR A 4 4.69 8.73 -2.93
CA THR A 4 6.14 8.88 -3.09
C THR A 4 6.76 7.70 -3.83
N GLN A 5 6.25 6.49 -3.54
CA GLN A 5 6.79 5.23 -4.01
C GLN A 5 5.69 4.17 -4.14
N ILE A 6 5.77 3.34 -5.17
CA ILE A 6 4.93 2.17 -5.40
C ILE A 6 5.85 0.96 -5.54
N THR A 7 5.66 -0.05 -4.69
CA THR A 7 6.34 -1.34 -4.80
C THR A 7 5.31 -2.40 -5.12
N PRO A 8 5.36 -3.02 -6.30
CA PRO A 8 4.52 -4.16 -6.57
C PRO A 8 4.98 -5.38 -5.77
N ILE A 9 4.05 -6.03 -5.09
CA ILE A 9 4.32 -7.19 -4.23
C ILE A 9 3.64 -8.42 -4.80
N ILE A 10 4.42 -9.48 -5.00
CA ILE A 10 3.90 -10.79 -5.41
C ILE A 10 3.51 -11.54 -4.14
N CYS A 11 2.20 -11.70 -3.95
CA CYS A 11 1.59 -12.38 -2.82
C CYS A 11 1.12 -13.79 -3.23
N ASP A 12 0.72 -14.61 -2.26
CA ASP A 12 0.24 -15.97 -2.49
C ASP A 12 -0.93 -16.02 -3.47
N HIS A 13 -1.91 -15.11 -3.31
CA HIS A 13 -3.12 -15.04 -4.13
C HIS A 13 -3.02 -14.01 -5.28
N SER A 14 -1.82 -13.60 -5.69
CA SER A 14 -1.67 -12.71 -6.84
C SER A 14 -1.94 -13.43 -8.17
N GLU A 15 -2.95 -12.98 -8.91
CA GLU A 15 -3.29 -13.54 -10.24
C GLU A 15 -2.21 -13.29 -11.30
N ARG A 16 -1.56 -12.11 -11.25
CA ARG A 16 -0.52 -11.69 -12.20
C ARG A 16 0.78 -11.44 -11.46
N LYS A 17 1.80 -12.23 -11.80
CA LYS A 17 3.14 -12.14 -11.21
C LYS A 17 4.15 -11.41 -12.10
N VAL A 18 3.78 -11.09 -13.34
CA VAL A 18 4.64 -10.40 -14.31
C VAL A 18 4.20 -8.95 -14.45
N ILE A 19 5.14 -8.05 -14.20
CA ILE A 19 4.96 -6.60 -14.35
C ILE A 19 5.82 -6.13 -15.51
N LYS A 20 5.24 -5.25 -16.34
CA LYS A 20 5.93 -4.59 -17.45
C LYS A 20 6.27 -3.16 -17.00
N PRO A 21 7.45 -2.92 -16.39
CA PRO A 21 7.78 -1.63 -15.75
C PRO A 21 7.65 -0.46 -16.73
N GLU A 22 8.13 -0.62 -17.96
CA GLU A 22 8.04 0.39 -19.03
C GLU A 22 6.61 0.92 -19.27
N ARG A 23 5.60 0.04 -19.14
CA ARG A 23 4.19 0.44 -19.29
C ARG A 23 3.77 1.34 -18.14
N TYR A 24 4.14 0.99 -16.92
CA TYR A 24 3.75 1.73 -15.72
C TYR A 24 4.52 3.05 -15.59
N GLU A 25 5.78 3.09 -16.01
CA GLU A 25 6.55 4.33 -16.10
C GLU A 25 5.88 5.35 -17.02
N LYS A 26 5.42 4.93 -18.21
CA LYS A 26 4.67 5.81 -19.13
C LYS A 26 3.36 6.33 -18.51
N ILE A 27 2.68 5.50 -17.73
CA ILE A 27 1.46 5.89 -17.00
C ILE A 27 1.80 6.91 -15.91
N LEU A 28 2.84 6.67 -15.11
CA LEU A 28 3.29 7.59 -14.06
C LEU A 28 3.71 8.94 -14.63
N GLN A 29 4.45 8.96 -15.74
CA GLN A 29 4.85 10.20 -16.41
C GLN A 29 3.64 10.97 -16.95
N SER A 30 2.67 10.27 -17.55
CA SER A 30 1.43 10.89 -18.05
C SER A 30 0.61 11.50 -16.91
N ALA A 31 0.43 10.75 -15.82
CA ALA A 31 -0.29 11.20 -14.63
C ALA A 31 0.40 12.39 -13.94
N MET A 32 1.73 12.37 -13.84
CA MET A 32 2.52 13.48 -13.29
C MET A 32 2.30 14.76 -14.11
N LYS A 33 2.42 14.69 -15.44
CA LYS A 33 2.20 15.83 -16.34
C LYS A 33 0.78 16.37 -16.25
N GLN A 34 -0.22 15.49 -16.26
CA GLN A 34 -1.64 15.87 -16.20
C GLN A 34 -2.00 16.51 -14.86
N SER A 35 -1.38 16.07 -13.76
CA SER A 35 -1.59 16.63 -12.43
C SER A 35 -0.70 17.83 -12.09
N LEU A 36 0.09 18.31 -13.06
CA LEU A 36 1.03 19.44 -12.90
C LEU A 36 2.02 19.25 -11.75
N LYS A 37 2.40 18.00 -11.47
CA LYS A 37 3.38 17.66 -10.44
C LYS A 37 4.79 17.64 -11.00
N THR A 38 5.76 18.04 -10.19
CA THR A 38 7.20 18.03 -10.54
C THR A 38 7.93 16.80 -10.03
N TYR A 39 7.26 15.95 -9.25
CA TYR A 39 7.82 14.74 -8.69
C TYR A 39 7.20 13.50 -9.34
N LEU A 40 8.06 12.64 -9.89
CA LEU A 40 7.68 11.33 -10.43
C LEU A 40 7.76 10.29 -9.30
N PRO A 41 6.66 9.59 -8.97
CA PRO A 41 6.72 8.51 -7.98
C PRO A 41 7.71 7.43 -8.38
N ILE A 42 8.44 6.90 -7.40
CA ILE A 42 9.37 5.79 -7.59
C ILE A 42 8.55 4.52 -7.83
N LEU A 43 8.81 3.82 -8.94
CA LEU A 43 8.29 2.47 -9.18
C LEU A 43 9.41 1.47 -8.92
N ASN A 44 9.29 0.68 -7.86
CA ASN A 44 10.28 -0.38 -7.59
C ASN A 44 10.02 -1.62 -8.45
N GLU A 45 11.05 -2.46 -8.53
CA GLU A 45 10.93 -3.81 -9.07
C GLU A 45 9.89 -4.63 -8.27
N ALA A 46 9.24 -5.55 -8.98
CA ALA A 46 8.32 -6.49 -8.36
C ALA A 46 9.13 -7.48 -7.52
N ILE A 47 8.80 -7.57 -6.23
CA ILE A 47 9.45 -8.49 -5.29
C ILE A 47 8.39 -9.34 -4.59
N THR A 48 8.82 -10.47 -4.01
CA THR A 48 7.94 -11.30 -3.19
C THR A 48 7.55 -10.61 -1.90
N PHE A 49 6.43 -11.02 -1.30
CA PHE A 49 6.00 -10.53 0.01
C PHE A 49 7.08 -10.69 1.08
N SER A 50 7.77 -11.83 1.12
CA SER A 50 8.85 -12.08 2.09
C SER A 50 10.05 -11.14 1.89
N GLU A 51 10.46 -10.90 0.65
CA GLU A 51 11.53 -9.92 0.34
C GLU A 51 11.12 -8.50 0.74
N PHE A 52 9.86 -8.13 0.49
CA PHE A 52 9.32 -6.83 0.89
C PHE A 52 9.37 -6.65 2.41
N MET A 53 8.90 -7.65 3.18
CA MET A 53 8.95 -7.61 4.64
C MET A 53 10.39 -7.52 5.17
N ALA A 54 11.33 -8.26 4.57
CA ALA A 54 12.73 -8.17 4.95
C ALA A 54 13.33 -6.78 4.67
N LYS A 55 12.98 -6.16 3.53
CA LYS A 55 13.44 -4.83 3.14
C LYS A 55 12.90 -3.73 4.05
N GLU A 56 11.65 -3.83 4.47
CA GLU A 56 10.94 -2.80 5.24
C GLU A 56 10.92 -3.06 6.75
N LYS A 57 11.66 -4.07 7.24
CA LYS A 57 11.69 -4.50 8.65
C LYS A 57 11.93 -3.38 9.67
N ASN A 58 12.69 -2.35 9.29
CA ASN A 58 13.00 -1.19 10.13
C ASN A 58 12.43 0.11 9.53
N TYR A 59 11.24 0.04 8.92
CA TYR A 59 10.59 1.19 8.31
C TYR A 59 10.47 2.34 9.32
N ASN A 60 11.02 3.51 8.97
CA ASN A 60 10.93 4.70 9.80
C ASN A 60 9.61 5.44 9.53
N GLY A 61 8.54 4.99 10.18
CA GLY A 61 7.22 5.55 10.06
C GLY A 61 6.12 4.60 10.54
N VAL A 62 4.91 4.83 10.05
CA VAL A 62 3.75 3.98 10.29
C VAL A 62 3.63 2.99 9.13
N ALA A 63 3.71 1.69 9.42
CA ALA A 63 3.45 0.64 8.45
C ALA A 63 2.09 -0.02 8.75
N CYS A 64 1.29 -0.19 7.71
CA CYS A 64 -0.08 -0.72 7.79
C CYS A 64 -0.27 -1.86 6.80
N ILE A 65 -1.15 -2.81 7.14
CA ILE A 65 -1.63 -3.86 6.25
C ILE A 65 -3.16 -3.82 6.19
N ALA A 66 -3.71 -3.53 5.01
CA ALA A 66 -5.15 -3.52 4.78
C ALA A 66 -5.60 -4.88 4.26
N HIS A 67 -6.48 -5.55 5.02
CA HIS A 67 -6.98 -6.88 4.68
C HIS A 67 -8.43 -7.07 5.15
N CYS A 68 -9.12 -8.05 4.57
CA CYS A 68 -10.53 -8.35 4.83
C CYS A 68 -10.74 -9.29 6.03
N GLU A 69 -9.76 -10.12 6.41
CA GLU A 69 -9.87 -11.03 7.56
C GLU A 69 -10.36 -10.35 8.85
N GLU A 70 -11.18 -11.05 9.64
CA GLU A 70 -11.74 -10.56 10.90
C GLU A 70 -10.67 -10.57 12.01
N THR A 71 -9.84 -9.54 12.02
CA THR A 71 -8.89 -9.25 13.11
C THR A 71 -9.32 -7.98 13.85
N ASN A 72 -8.66 -7.67 14.97
CA ASN A 72 -8.87 -6.42 15.70
C ASN A 72 -8.25 -5.24 14.92
N LYS A 73 -8.90 -4.87 13.81
CA LYS A 73 -8.45 -3.82 12.88
C LYS A 73 -8.85 -2.46 13.41
N GLN A 74 -7.96 -1.50 13.25
CA GLN A 74 -8.25 -0.10 13.51
C GLN A 74 -8.53 0.63 12.19
N THR A 75 -9.20 1.77 12.28
CA THR A 75 -9.35 2.64 11.12
C THR A 75 -7.99 3.25 10.77
N LEU A 76 -7.77 3.53 9.48
CA LEU A 76 -6.53 4.18 9.04
C LEU A 76 -6.28 5.53 9.74
N LYS A 77 -7.36 6.25 10.09
CA LYS A 77 -7.33 7.53 10.80
C LYS A 77 -6.78 7.42 12.22
N GLU A 78 -7.02 6.31 12.91
CA GLU A 78 -6.58 6.13 14.30
C GLU A 78 -5.07 5.87 14.40
N ILE A 79 -4.49 5.27 13.35
CA ILE A 79 -3.09 4.87 13.34
C ILE A 79 -2.20 5.96 12.72
N ILE A 80 -2.65 6.57 11.62
CA ILE A 80 -1.83 7.55 10.90
C ILE A 80 -1.80 8.88 11.66
N LYS A 81 -0.59 9.36 11.93
CA LYS A 81 -0.34 10.71 12.43
C LYS A 81 0.04 11.64 11.27
N PRO A 82 -0.43 12.90 11.26
CA PRO A 82 0.00 13.88 10.26
C PRO A 82 1.53 14.02 10.24
N LYS A 83 2.08 14.30 9.05
CA LYS A 83 3.50 14.54 8.80
C LYS A 83 4.42 13.37 9.17
N THR A 84 3.90 12.14 9.17
CA THR A 84 4.69 10.91 9.31
C THR A 84 4.78 10.16 8.00
N ASN A 85 5.87 9.42 7.81
CA ASN A 85 5.98 8.49 6.70
C ASN A 85 4.97 7.35 6.90
N VAL A 86 4.24 7.01 5.84
CA VAL A 86 3.23 5.94 5.89
C VAL A 86 3.48 4.95 4.77
N LEU A 87 3.57 3.67 5.15
CA LEU A 87 3.58 2.53 4.25
C LEU A 87 2.26 1.78 4.43
N ILE A 88 1.55 1.51 3.33
CA ILE A 88 0.28 0.78 3.36
C ILE A 88 0.36 -0.38 2.36
N CYS A 89 0.26 -1.60 2.88
CA CYS A 89 0.13 -2.80 2.07
C CYS A 89 -1.34 -3.01 1.70
N ILE A 90 -1.62 -3.16 0.41
CA ILE A 90 -2.94 -3.49 -0.13
C ILE A 90 -2.83 -4.87 -0.78
N GLY A 91 -3.69 -5.80 -0.37
CA GLY A 91 -3.69 -7.17 -0.88
C GLY A 91 -4.20 -7.26 -2.32
N PRO A 92 -3.94 -8.38 -3.01
CA PRO A 92 -4.51 -8.66 -4.32
C PRO A 92 -6.03 -8.96 -4.22
N GLU A 93 -6.69 -9.27 -5.34
CA GLU A 93 -8.13 -9.59 -5.37
C GLU A 93 -8.51 -10.77 -4.44
N GLY A 94 -7.61 -11.75 -4.30
CA GLY A 94 -7.73 -12.87 -3.37
C GLY A 94 -7.29 -12.58 -1.93
N ASP A 95 -6.98 -11.31 -1.63
CA ASP A 95 -6.41 -10.83 -0.36
C ASP A 95 -5.07 -11.49 0.02
N PHE A 96 -4.47 -11.04 1.12
CA PHE A 96 -3.33 -11.70 1.73
C PHE A 96 -3.72 -13.05 2.34
N SER A 97 -2.81 -14.01 2.30
CA SER A 97 -2.98 -15.27 3.05
C SER A 97 -2.88 -15.00 4.56
N THR A 98 -3.46 -15.89 5.38
CA THR A 98 -3.36 -15.78 6.84
C THR A 98 -1.90 -15.73 7.31
N SER A 99 -1.02 -16.51 6.67
CA SER A 99 0.42 -16.49 6.95
C SER A 99 1.10 -15.17 6.59
N GLU A 100 0.71 -14.53 5.48
CA GLU A 100 1.22 -13.21 5.10
C GLU A 100 0.78 -12.14 6.11
N ILE A 101 -0.48 -12.19 6.55
CA ILE A 101 -1.01 -11.29 7.58
C ILE A 101 -0.23 -11.47 8.89
N GLU A 102 -0.09 -12.71 9.38
CA GLU A 102 0.67 -13.00 10.60
C GLU A 102 2.12 -12.51 10.50
N THR A 103 2.77 -12.73 9.35
CA THR A 103 4.14 -12.25 9.09
C THR A 103 4.21 -10.73 9.13
N ALA A 104 3.26 -10.03 8.52
CA ALA A 104 3.20 -8.57 8.56
C ALA A 104 3.05 -8.04 10.00
N LEU A 105 2.15 -8.64 10.79
CA LEU A 105 1.95 -8.28 12.19
C LEU A 105 3.22 -8.49 13.03
N GLN A 106 3.92 -9.61 12.82
CA GLN A 106 5.20 -9.90 13.47
C GLN A 106 6.31 -8.91 13.08
N ASN A 107 6.23 -8.33 11.88
CA ASN A 107 7.13 -7.27 11.40
C ASN A 107 6.66 -5.86 11.81
N GLY A 108 5.64 -5.74 12.65
CA GLY A 108 5.19 -4.47 13.22
C GLY A 108 4.24 -3.67 12.32
N LEU A 109 3.68 -4.29 11.27
CA LEU A 109 2.62 -3.65 10.49
C LEU A 109 1.32 -3.65 11.30
N ASN A 110 0.60 -2.53 11.26
CA ASN A 110 -0.67 -2.37 11.94
C ASN A 110 -1.81 -2.87 11.04
N PRO A 111 -2.69 -3.75 11.52
CA PRO A 111 -3.82 -4.23 10.74
C PRO A 111 -4.89 -3.13 10.65
N VAL A 112 -5.29 -2.79 9.43
CA VAL A 112 -6.22 -1.68 9.18
C VAL A 112 -7.39 -2.08 8.32
N HIS A 113 -8.51 -1.39 8.52
CA HIS A 113 -9.63 -1.41 7.57
C HIS A 113 -9.83 -0.01 6.96
N LEU A 114 -10.28 0.01 5.69
CA LEU A 114 -10.46 1.23 4.89
C LEU A 114 -11.94 1.68 4.83
N GLY A 115 -12.77 1.15 5.72
CA GLY A 115 -14.21 1.40 5.78
C GLY A 115 -14.98 0.15 6.19
N ASN A 116 -16.31 0.21 6.07
CA ASN A 116 -17.22 -0.90 6.39
C ASN A 116 -17.53 -1.80 5.18
N SER A 117 -17.20 -1.32 3.97
CA SER A 117 -17.44 -2.04 2.73
C SER A 117 -16.18 -2.75 2.26
N ARG A 118 -16.35 -3.92 1.64
CA ARG A 118 -15.27 -4.58 0.91
C ARG A 118 -14.93 -3.76 -0.33
N LEU A 119 -13.67 -3.32 -0.44
CA LEU A 119 -13.17 -2.56 -1.58
C LEU A 119 -12.37 -3.48 -2.50
N ARG A 120 -12.44 -3.22 -3.82
CA ARG A 120 -11.51 -3.84 -4.78
C ARG A 120 -10.10 -3.28 -4.57
N THR A 121 -9.09 -4.03 -5.00
CA THR A 121 -7.66 -3.70 -4.87
C THR A 121 -7.34 -2.25 -5.26
N GLU A 122 -7.79 -1.81 -6.44
CA GLU A 122 -7.50 -0.46 -6.94
C GLU A 122 -8.21 0.62 -6.12
N THR A 123 -9.47 0.37 -5.73
CA THR A 123 -10.26 1.29 -4.91
C THR A 123 -9.65 1.42 -3.51
N ALA A 124 -9.19 0.32 -2.92
CA ALA A 124 -8.51 0.31 -1.63
C ALA A 124 -7.24 1.18 -1.67
N ALA A 125 -6.42 1.04 -2.72
CA ALA A 125 -5.22 1.86 -2.89
C ALA A 125 -5.55 3.36 -3.01
N ILE A 126 -6.60 3.73 -3.76
CA ILE A 126 -7.06 5.12 -3.87
C ILE A 126 -7.58 5.62 -2.52
N VAL A 127 -8.44 4.87 -1.82
CA VAL A 127 -8.97 5.29 -0.51
C VAL A 127 -7.83 5.49 0.50
N ALA A 128 -6.87 4.56 0.56
CA ALA A 128 -5.71 4.66 1.44
C ALA A 128 -4.88 5.91 1.17
N CYS A 129 -4.52 6.16 -0.09
CA CYS A 129 -3.77 7.36 -0.47
C CYS A 129 -4.57 8.64 -0.19
N HIS A 130 -5.90 8.61 -0.34
CA HIS A 130 -6.77 9.77 -0.13
C HIS A 130 -6.81 10.12 1.35
N SER A 131 -7.04 9.12 2.21
CA SER A 131 -7.06 9.28 3.66
C SER A 131 -5.74 9.86 4.18
N VAL A 132 -4.59 9.37 3.69
CA VAL A 132 -3.27 9.93 4.07
C VAL A 132 -3.17 11.41 3.66
N ALA A 133 -3.55 11.75 2.43
CA ALA A 133 -3.47 13.12 1.94
C ALA A 133 -4.39 14.06 2.74
N PHE A 134 -5.63 13.64 2.96
CA PHE A 134 -6.64 14.40 3.69
C PHE A 134 -6.21 14.67 5.15
N LEU A 135 -5.63 13.68 5.83
CA LEU A 135 -5.10 13.85 7.19
C LEU A 135 -3.89 14.80 7.29
N ASN A 136 -3.20 15.06 6.18
CA ASN A 136 -2.09 16.02 6.13
C ASN A 136 -2.52 17.44 5.72
N GLU A 137 -3.72 17.58 5.15
CA GLU A 137 -4.31 18.88 4.79
C GLU A 137 -5.14 19.49 5.93
N MET A 138 -5.62 18.66 6.87
CA MET A 138 -6.24 19.07 8.14
C MET A 138 -5.19 19.40 9.21
#